data_AF-A0A956RCG5-F1
#
_entry.id   AF-A0A956RCG5-F1
#
_cell.length_a   1.000
_cell.length_b   1.000
_cell.length_c   1.000
_cell.angle_alpha   90.00
_cell.angle_beta   90.00
_cell.angle_gamma   90.00
#
_symmetry.space_group_name_H-M   'P 1'
#
loop_
_entity.id
_entity.type
_entity.pdbx_description
1 polymer ?
#
loop_
_entity_poly.entity_id
_entity_poly.type
_entity_poly.pdbx_seq_one_letter_code
_entity_poly.pdbx_strand_id
1 'polypeptide(L)'
;MDVPAPVPPERPRTGRLVLVVLGVVVVLCVVFGVTVMQQKARYQEYRAATLEQGPLPWAEAPMSIEQCVAYTVDWAMACPGVESWCANEAPRLTRECLASQDRDAACGALGDTVASTHFGYAECERMREAVEGRYTKRNHKKFCAASYRAVAEFCRQGGAAPQ
;
A
#
# COMPACT_ATOMS: atom_id res chain seq x y z
N MET A 1 -66.18 -43.77 18.52
CA MET A 1 -64.72 -43.62 18.58
C MET A 1 -64.40 -42.33 17.86
N ASP A 2 -64.14 -41.27 18.62
CA ASP A 2 -63.80 -39.96 18.06
C ASP A 2 -62.33 -39.95 17.66
N VAL A 3 -62.08 -39.78 16.36
CA VAL A 3 -60.74 -39.63 15.80
C VAL A 3 -60.34 -38.16 15.95
N PRO A 4 -59.29 -37.82 16.71
CA PRO A 4 -58.86 -36.43 16.84
C PRO A 4 -58.38 -35.89 15.50
N ALA A 5 -58.84 -34.68 15.17
CA ALA A 5 -58.50 -34.00 13.93
C ALA A 5 -56.98 -33.70 13.84
N PRO A 6 -56.39 -33.74 12.63
CA PRO A 6 -54.98 -33.47 12.43
C PRO A 6 -54.63 -32.03 12.82
N VAL A 7 -53.62 -31.87 13.66
CA VAL A 7 -53.08 -30.57 14.06
C VAL A 7 -52.47 -29.89 12.83
N PRO A 8 -52.79 -28.62 12.53
CA PRO A 8 -52.19 -27.92 11.40
C PRO A 8 -50.69 -27.76 11.61
N PRO A 9 -49.86 -27.91 10.56
CA PRO A 9 -48.42 -27.77 10.69
C PRO A 9 -48.08 -26.34 11.14
N GLU A 10 -47.30 -26.21 12.22
CA GLU A 10 -46.72 -24.92 12.61
C GLU A 10 -45.91 -24.38 11.42
N ARG A 11 -46.35 -23.26 10.83
CA ARG A 11 -45.59 -22.58 9.78
C ARG A 11 -44.20 -22.24 10.33
N PRO A 12 -43.11 -22.68 9.69
CA PRO A 12 -41.78 -22.62 10.28
C PRO A 12 -41.34 -21.16 10.41
N ARG A 13 -41.20 -20.68 11.66
CA ARG A 13 -40.51 -19.42 12.02
C ARG A 13 -39.17 -19.25 11.29
N THR A 14 -38.55 -20.36 10.91
CA THR A 14 -37.33 -20.48 10.12
C THR A 14 -37.38 -19.72 8.79
N GLY A 15 -38.52 -19.71 8.08
CA GLY A 15 -38.61 -19.04 6.77
C GLY A 15 -38.46 -17.52 6.87
N ARG A 16 -39.05 -16.91 7.90
CA ARG A 16 -38.91 -15.46 8.15
C ARG A 16 -37.50 -15.11 8.59
N LEU A 17 -36.86 -15.96 9.41
CA LEU A 17 -35.50 -15.75 9.87
C LEU A 17 -34.49 -15.80 8.70
N VAL A 18 -34.64 -16.78 7.79
CA VAL A 18 -33.79 -16.90 6.59
C VAL A 18 -33.91 -15.67 5.70
N LEU A 19 -35.12 -15.14 5.48
CA LEU A 19 -35.31 -13.92 4.68
C LEU A 19 -34.66 -12.69 5.32
N VAL A 20 -34.72 -12.56 6.65
CA VAL A 20 -34.05 -11.46 7.37
C VAL A 20 -32.53 -11.59 7.24
N VAL A 21 -31.99 -12.79 7.46
CA VAL A 21 -30.53 -13.04 7.33
C VAL A 21 -30.07 -12.75 5.90
N LEU A 22 -30.79 -13.24 4.89
CA LEU A 22 -30.48 -12.98 3.49
C LEU A 22 -30.50 -11.47 3.19
N GLY A 23 -31.53 -10.76 3.67
CA GLY A 23 -31.62 -9.31 3.54
C GLY A 23 -30.42 -8.59 4.15
N VAL A 24 -30.02 -8.97 5.36
CA VAL A 24 -28.84 -8.40 6.04
C VAL A 24 -27.56 -8.66 5.26
N VAL A 25 -27.35 -9.88 4.77
CA VAL A 25 -26.17 -10.24 3.97
C VAL A 25 -26.11 -9.41 2.70
N VAL A 26 -27.23 -9.25 1.98
CA VAL A 26 -27.29 -8.41 0.76
C VAL A 26 -26.94 -6.96 1.09
N VAL A 27 -27.49 -6.40 2.16
CA VAL A 27 -27.16 -5.03 2.59
C VAL A 27 -25.67 -4.89 2.91
N LEU A 28 -25.07 -5.83 3.63
CA LEU A 28 -23.64 -5.83 3.95
C LEU A 28 -22.78 -5.90 2.67
N CYS A 29 -23.14 -6.74 1.71
CA CYS A 29 -22.46 -6.82 0.42
C CYS A 29 -22.52 -5.50 -0.34
N VAL A 30 -23.68 -4.83 -0.35
CA VAL A 30 -23.83 -3.52 -1.00
C VAL A 30 -22.98 -2.46 -0.33
N VAL A 31 -23.01 -2.38 1.02
CA VAL A 31 -22.19 -1.41 1.78
C VAL A 31 -20.70 -1.65 1.53
N PHE A 32 -20.25 -2.91 1.56
CA PHE A 32 -18.87 -3.26 1.27
C PHE A 32 -18.48 -2.89 -0.17
N GLY A 33 -19.33 -3.19 -1.16
CA GLY A 33 -19.08 -2.82 -2.55
C GLY A 33 -18.95 -1.30 -2.75
N VAL A 34 -19.86 -0.52 -2.18
CA VAL A 34 -19.85 0.95 -2.29
C VAL A 34 -18.61 1.55 -1.62
N THR A 35 -18.27 1.08 -0.42
CA THR A 35 -17.09 1.57 0.32
C THR A 35 -15.78 1.29 -0.41
N VAL A 36 -15.61 0.08 -0.96
CA VAL A 36 -14.44 -0.27 -1.79
C VAL A 36 -14.37 0.59 -3.05
N MET A 37 -15.50 0.81 -3.73
CA MET A 37 -15.56 1.67 -4.92
C MET A 37 -15.18 3.12 -4.60
N GLN A 38 -15.65 3.66 -3.49
CA GLN A 38 -15.30 5.02 -3.03
C GLN A 38 -13.80 5.13 -2.68
N GLN A 39 -13.25 4.15 -1.97
CA GLN A 39 -11.81 4.12 -1.67
C GLN A 39 -10.97 4.05 -2.94
N LYS A 40 -11.40 3.24 -3.93
CA LYS A 40 -10.71 3.14 -5.21
C LYS A 40 -10.76 4.46 -5.98
N ALA A 41 -11.91 5.12 -6.03
CA ALA A 41 -12.05 6.42 -6.68
C ALA A 41 -11.11 7.47 -6.04
N ARG A 42 -11.13 7.58 -4.70
CA ARG A 42 -10.22 8.50 -3.97
C ARG A 42 -8.75 8.20 -4.21
N TYR A 43 -8.38 6.92 -4.23
CA TYR A 43 -7.02 6.50 -4.56
C TYR A 43 -6.61 6.93 -5.97
N GLN A 44 -7.48 6.70 -6.97
CA GLN A 44 -7.21 7.08 -8.35
C GLN A 44 -7.12 8.59 -8.52
N GLU A 45 -8.00 9.35 -7.90
CA GLU A 45 -7.96 10.82 -7.89
C GLU A 45 -6.66 11.33 -7.26
N TYR A 46 -6.29 10.82 -6.07
CA TYR A 46 -5.04 11.18 -5.41
C TYR A 46 -3.82 10.85 -6.27
N ARG A 47 -3.79 9.65 -6.86
CA ARG A 47 -2.72 9.19 -7.75
C ARG A 47 -2.59 10.07 -8.98
N ALA A 48 -3.70 10.37 -9.66
CA ALA A 48 -3.70 11.23 -10.83
C ALA A 48 -3.22 12.65 -10.49
N ALA A 49 -3.73 13.23 -9.40
CA ALA A 49 -3.37 14.58 -8.98
C ALA A 49 -1.88 14.70 -8.58
N THR A 50 -1.33 13.70 -7.91
CA THR A 50 0.03 13.79 -7.33
C THR A 50 1.13 13.19 -8.22
N LEU A 51 0.81 12.24 -9.09
CA LEU A 51 1.81 11.51 -9.90
C LEU A 51 1.67 11.72 -11.40
N GLU A 52 0.46 11.95 -11.91
CA GLU A 52 0.22 12.09 -13.36
C GLU A 52 0.14 13.56 -13.79
N GLN A 53 -0.41 14.42 -12.93
CA GLN A 53 -0.65 15.83 -13.23
C GLN A 53 0.29 16.78 -12.47
N GLY A 54 0.79 16.37 -11.30
CA GLY A 54 1.71 17.16 -10.49
C GLY A 54 3.15 17.07 -11.01
N PRO A 55 3.96 18.13 -10.87
CA PRO A 55 5.39 18.02 -11.13
C PRO A 55 6.01 17.07 -10.11
N LEU A 56 6.60 15.97 -10.61
CA LEU A 56 7.39 15.08 -9.77
C LEU A 56 8.68 15.81 -9.39
N PRO A 57 9.08 15.82 -8.11
CA PRO A 57 10.22 16.63 -7.65
C PRO A 57 11.53 16.23 -8.34
N TRP A 58 11.69 14.96 -8.70
CA TRP A 58 12.86 14.47 -9.45
C TRP A 58 12.84 14.78 -10.94
N ALA A 59 11.75 15.36 -11.47
CA ALA A 59 11.71 15.88 -12.84
C ALA A 59 12.30 17.30 -12.92
N GLU A 60 12.28 18.05 -11.82
CA GLU A 60 12.81 19.42 -11.76
C GLU A 60 14.30 19.44 -11.36
N ALA A 61 14.70 18.58 -10.43
CA ALA A 61 16.08 18.50 -9.95
C ALA A 61 16.46 17.05 -9.56
N PRO A 62 17.73 16.65 -9.73
CA PRO A 62 18.20 15.36 -9.24
C PRO A 62 18.06 15.29 -7.71
N MET A 63 17.45 14.22 -7.22
CA MET A 63 17.26 13.95 -5.79
C MET A 63 18.29 12.93 -5.31
N SER A 64 18.69 12.96 -4.04
CA SER A 64 19.49 11.88 -3.44
C SER A 64 18.63 10.62 -3.22
N ILE A 65 19.28 9.49 -2.95
CA ILE A 65 18.59 8.23 -2.62
C ILE A 65 17.68 8.41 -1.40
N GLU A 66 18.16 9.08 -0.36
CA GLU A 66 17.40 9.37 0.86
C GLU A 66 16.20 10.27 0.56
N GLN A 67 16.37 11.26 -0.33
CA GLN A 67 15.28 12.14 -0.74
C GLN A 67 14.22 11.37 -1.54
N CYS A 68 14.62 10.48 -2.45
CA CYS A 68 13.69 9.58 -3.16
C CYS A 68 12.92 8.69 -2.17
N VAL A 69 13.61 8.08 -1.20
CA VAL A 69 12.94 7.25 -0.20
C VAL A 69 12.00 8.08 0.67
N ALA A 70 12.44 9.24 1.17
CA ALA A 70 11.62 10.12 2.00
C ALA A 70 10.32 10.54 1.29
N TYR A 71 10.44 11.06 0.07
CA TYR A 71 9.28 11.48 -0.73
C TYR A 71 8.29 10.33 -0.93
N THR A 72 8.77 9.14 -1.28
CA THR A 72 7.89 8.01 -1.60
C THR A 72 7.21 7.40 -0.38
N VAL A 73 7.89 7.42 0.77
CA VAL A 73 7.29 7.06 2.05
C VAL A 73 6.21 8.07 2.43
N ASP A 74 6.50 9.36 2.33
CA ASP A 74 5.54 10.42 2.67
C ASP A 74 4.32 10.37 1.75
N TRP A 75 4.52 10.15 0.44
CA TRP A 75 3.45 9.95 -0.51
C TRP A 75 2.56 8.76 -0.14
N ALA A 76 3.17 7.62 0.21
CA ALA A 76 2.45 6.41 0.60
C ALA A 76 1.72 6.54 1.95
N MET A 77 2.26 7.35 2.87
CA MET A 77 1.64 7.67 4.15
C MET A 77 0.42 8.59 4.01
N ALA A 78 0.45 9.51 3.04
CA ALA A 78 -0.67 10.41 2.73
C ALA A 78 -1.74 9.77 1.82
N CYS A 79 -1.46 8.59 1.26
CA CYS A 79 -2.35 7.89 0.33
C CYS A 79 -3.68 7.49 1.01
N PRO A 80 -4.85 7.96 0.50
CA PRO A 80 -6.16 7.69 1.11
C PRO A 80 -6.73 6.30 0.78
N GLY A 81 -6.01 5.50 0.00
CA GLY A 81 -6.41 4.17 -0.43
C GLY A 81 -6.20 3.09 0.64
N VAL A 82 -6.56 1.84 0.32
CA VAL A 82 -6.17 0.73 1.19
C VAL A 82 -4.65 0.54 1.18
N GLU A 83 -4.11 0.11 2.32
CA GLU A 83 -2.68 -0.03 2.54
C GLU A 83 -1.98 -0.85 1.44
N SER A 84 -2.63 -1.89 0.90
CA SER A 84 -2.06 -2.72 -0.16
C SER A 84 -1.86 -1.99 -1.49
N TRP A 85 -2.71 -1.01 -1.82
CA TRP A 85 -2.53 -0.20 -3.03
C TRP A 85 -1.37 0.77 -2.85
N CYS A 86 -1.37 1.50 -1.73
CA CYS A 86 -0.35 2.49 -1.42
C CYS A 86 1.05 1.85 -1.22
N ALA A 87 1.10 0.65 -0.60
CA ALA A 87 2.36 -0.07 -0.35
C ALA A 87 3.10 -0.47 -1.63
N ASN A 88 2.38 -0.72 -2.71
CA ASN A 88 3.00 -1.11 -3.99
C ASN A 88 3.56 0.10 -4.75
N GLU A 89 3.03 1.30 -4.46
CA GLU A 89 3.46 2.54 -5.11
C GLU A 89 4.79 3.06 -4.56
N ALA A 90 5.03 2.98 -3.24
CA ALA A 90 6.29 3.43 -2.64
C ALA A 90 7.56 2.88 -3.33
N PRO A 91 7.73 1.55 -3.52
CA PRO A 91 8.90 1.01 -4.22
C PRO A 91 8.88 1.31 -5.73
N ARG A 92 7.70 1.45 -6.36
CA ARG A 92 7.62 1.85 -7.79
C ARG A 92 8.15 3.27 -7.98
N LEU A 93 7.62 4.21 -7.21
CA LEU A 93 8.04 5.62 -7.24
C LEU A 93 9.51 5.78 -6.86
N THR A 94 10.01 4.95 -5.93
CA THR A 94 11.44 4.99 -5.57
C THR A 94 12.29 4.64 -6.79
N ARG A 95 11.92 3.60 -7.55
CA ARG A 95 12.65 3.24 -8.77
C ARG A 95 12.56 4.31 -9.85
N GLU A 96 11.40 4.95 -10.01
CA GLU A 96 11.23 6.05 -10.97
C GLU A 96 12.10 7.26 -10.62
N CYS A 97 12.18 7.61 -9.33
CA CYS A 97 13.05 8.67 -8.82
C CYS A 97 14.54 8.33 -8.97
N LEU A 98 14.92 7.06 -8.80
CA LEU A 98 16.31 6.62 -9.02
C LEU A 98 16.65 6.54 -10.52
N ALA A 99 15.68 6.26 -11.38
CA ALA A 99 15.89 6.16 -12.82
C ALA A 99 16.20 7.52 -13.48
N SER A 100 15.90 8.64 -12.82
CA SER A 100 16.34 9.96 -13.28
C SER A 100 17.77 10.33 -12.86
N GLN A 101 18.47 9.45 -12.13
CA GLN A 101 19.83 9.68 -11.64
C GLN A 101 20.88 8.86 -12.40
N ASP A 102 22.12 9.33 -12.37
CA ASP A 102 23.26 8.50 -12.75
C ASP A 102 23.45 7.39 -11.72
N ARG A 103 23.29 6.16 -12.20
CA ARG A 103 23.30 4.96 -11.37
C ARG A 103 24.65 4.75 -10.69
N ASP A 104 25.74 4.95 -11.43
CA ASP A 104 27.08 4.68 -10.93
C ASP A 104 27.47 5.69 -9.83
N ALA A 105 27.11 6.95 -10.01
CA ALA A 105 27.24 7.98 -8.99
C ALA A 105 26.37 7.68 -7.75
N ALA A 106 25.10 7.32 -7.94
CA ALA A 106 24.16 7.07 -6.84
C ALA A 106 24.53 5.80 -6.04
N CYS A 107 24.85 4.71 -6.73
CA CYS A 107 25.15 3.42 -6.10
C CYS A 107 26.62 3.28 -5.68
N GLY A 108 27.54 4.01 -6.31
CA GLY A 108 28.96 3.99 -5.96
C GLY A 108 29.22 4.45 -4.52
N ALA A 109 28.43 5.40 -4.02
CA ALA A 109 28.49 5.86 -2.63
C ALA A 109 28.02 4.80 -1.62
N LEU A 110 27.12 3.90 -2.02
CA LEU A 110 26.59 2.84 -1.15
C LEU A 110 27.50 1.60 -1.14
N GLY A 111 28.23 1.33 -2.23
CA GLY A 111 29.14 0.20 -2.33
C GLY A 111 28.48 -1.14 -1.94
N ASP A 112 29.21 -1.98 -1.20
CA ASP A 112 28.73 -3.31 -0.79
C ASP A 112 27.63 -3.29 0.28
N THR A 113 27.31 -2.12 0.87
CA THR A 113 26.29 -2.04 1.92
C THR A 113 24.90 -2.42 1.41
N VAL A 114 24.63 -2.28 0.10
CA VAL A 114 23.37 -2.69 -0.54
C VAL A 114 23.13 -4.20 -0.53
N ALA A 115 24.19 -5.00 -0.31
CA ALA A 115 24.10 -6.45 -0.15
C ALA A 115 23.80 -6.88 1.29
N SER A 116 23.90 -5.96 2.26
CA SER A 116 23.61 -6.24 3.66
C SER A 116 22.13 -6.52 3.90
N THR A 117 21.85 -7.47 4.79
CA THR A 117 20.49 -7.71 5.31
C THR A 117 19.94 -6.55 6.12
N HIS A 118 20.81 -5.64 6.57
CA HIS A 118 20.46 -4.45 7.37
C HIS A 118 20.47 -3.15 6.55
N PHE A 119 20.56 -3.23 5.23
CA PHE A 119 20.54 -2.05 4.37
C PHE A 119 19.26 -1.22 4.57
N GLY A 120 19.41 0.08 4.81
CA GLY A 120 18.30 1.00 5.07
C GLY A 120 17.69 0.90 6.47
N TYR A 121 18.18 0.00 7.35
CA TYR A 121 17.57 -0.21 8.66
C TYR A 121 17.69 1.04 9.55
N ALA A 122 18.87 1.64 9.64
CA ALA A 122 19.11 2.81 10.48
C ALA A 122 18.28 4.01 10.00
N GLU A 123 18.20 4.18 8.69
CA GLU A 123 17.44 5.25 8.05
C GLU A 123 15.94 5.07 8.30
N CYS A 124 15.41 3.85 8.16
CA CYS A 124 14.02 3.56 8.45
C CYS A 124 13.66 3.69 9.93
N GLU A 125 14.56 3.32 10.84
CA GLU A 125 14.32 3.50 12.28
C GLU A 125 14.29 4.99 12.64
N ARG A 126 15.18 5.81 12.06
CA ARG A 126 15.14 7.28 12.22
C ARG A 126 13.83 7.89 11.69
N MET A 127 13.37 7.48 10.50
CA MET A 127 12.10 7.95 9.95
C MET A 127 10.90 7.52 10.81
N ARG A 128 10.96 6.30 11.36
CA ARG A 128 9.92 5.79 12.27
C ARG A 128 9.85 6.59 13.56
N GLU A 129 10.99 7.02 14.10
CA GLU A 129 11.04 7.82 15.33
C GLU A 129 10.54 9.25 15.15
N ALA A 130 10.56 9.76 13.91
CA ALA A 130 10.06 11.09 13.57
C ALA A 130 8.51 11.21 13.57
N VAL A 131 7.78 10.09 13.65
CA VAL A 131 6.30 10.10 13.62
C VAL A 131 5.69 9.55 14.89
N GLU A 132 4.49 10.03 15.21
CA GLU A 132 3.75 9.61 16.41
C GLU A 132 2.67 8.56 16.11
N GLY A 133 2.44 7.68 17.09
CA GLY A 133 1.41 6.64 17.03
C GLY A 133 1.90 5.28 16.53
N ARG A 134 1.45 4.21 17.21
CA ARG A 134 1.90 2.83 16.95
C ARG A 134 1.64 2.36 15.52
N TYR A 135 0.47 2.67 14.97
CA TYR A 135 0.09 2.27 13.61
C TYR A 135 0.87 3.06 12.55
N THR A 136 1.01 4.37 12.73
CA THR A 136 1.82 5.26 11.87
C THR A 136 3.27 4.79 11.80
N LYS A 137 3.88 4.50 12.96
CA LYS A 137 5.25 3.94 13.06
C LYS A 137 5.40 2.63 12.29
N ARG A 138 4.41 1.73 12.39
CA ARG A 138 4.41 0.46 11.66
C ARG A 138 4.37 0.68 10.15
N ASN A 139 3.52 1.60 9.67
CA ASN A 139 3.38 1.89 8.25
C ASN A 139 4.63 2.57 7.69
N HIS A 140 5.19 3.57 8.39
CA HIS A 140 6.47 4.19 8.01
C HIS A 140 7.58 3.15 7.83
N LYS A 141 7.74 2.26 8.82
CA LYS A 141 8.73 1.19 8.75
C LYS A 141 8.51 0.28 7.54
N LYS A 142 7.25 -0.10 7.26
CA LYS A 142 6.91 -0.97 6.12
C LYS A 142 7.22 -0.30 4.79
N PHE A 143 6.78 0.94 4.58
CA PHE A 143 7.01 1.66 3.33
C PHE A 143 8.50 1.96 3.13
N CYS A 144 9.18 2.41 4.18
CA CYS A 144 10.62 2.68 4.11
C CYS A 144 11.41 1.41 3.75
N ALA A 145 11.12 0.28 4.40
CA ALA A 145 11.79 -0.98 4.08
C ALA A 145 11.52 -1.44 2.64
N ALA A 146 10.32 -1.21 2.11
CA ALA A 146 10.00 -1.50 0.72
C ALA A 146 10.78 -0.60 -0.25
N SER A 147 10.87 0.70 0.04
CA SER A 147 11.63 1.66 -0.76
C SER A 147 13.14 1.35 -0.75
N TYR A 148 13.76 1.07 0.41
CA TYR A 148 15.18 0.67 0.46
C TYR A 148 15.45 -0.67 -0.21
N ARG A 149 14.49 -1.61 -0.21
CA ARG A 149 14.61 -2.82 -1.02
C ARG A 149 14.68 -2.49 -2.51
N ALA A 150 13.87 -1.53 -2.96
CA ALA A 150 13.89 -1.06 -4.33
C ALA A 150 15.20 -0.35 -4.71
N VAL A 151 15.79 0.41 -3.77
CA VAL A 151 17.15 0.97 -3.91
C VAL A 151 18.19 -0.14 -4.09
N ALA A 152 18.16 -1.17 -3.23
CA ALA A 152 19.11 -2.29 -3.32
C ALA A 152 18.95 -3.06 -4.65
N GLU A 153 17.72 -3.27 -5.11
CA GLU A 153 17.45 -3.85 -6.43
C GLU A 153 17.98 -2.99 -7.56
N PHE A 154 17.71 -1.68 -7.53
CA PHE A 154 18.24 -0.72 -8.49
C PHE A 154 19.76 -0.83 -8.56
N CYS A 155 20.46 -0.79 -7.43
CA CYS A 155 21.92 -0.88 -7.37
C CYS A 155 22.53 -2.24 -7.72
N ARG A 156 21.77 -3.35 -7.65
CA ARG A 156 22.24 -4.67 -8.11
C ARG A 156 22.09 -4.90 -9.62
N GLN A 157 21.06 -4.35 -10.26
CA GLN A 157 20.68 -4.70 -11.65
C GLN A 157 21.68 -4.33 -12.78
N GLY A 158 22.70 -3.53 -12.50
CA GLY A 158 23.71 -3.03 -13.46
C GLY A 158 25.13 -3.37 -13.04
N GLY A 159 25.29 -4.18 -11.98
CA GLY A 159 26.49 -5.01 -11.81
C GLY A 159 26.47 -6.26 -12.71
N ALA A 160 25.36 -6.54 -13.39
CA ALA A 160 25.24 -7.59 -14.39
C ALA A 160 25.46 -7.01 -15.80
N ALA A 161 26.70 -6.66 -16.12
CA ALA A 161 27.10 -6.64 -17.52
C ALA A 161 27.06 -8.09 -18.03
N PRO A 162 26.35 -8.41 -19.13
CA PRO A 162 26.57 -9.67 -19.81
C PRO A 162 28.00 -9.66 -20.37
N GLN A 163 28.81 -10.64 -19.98
CA GLN A 163 29.99 -11.05 -20.74
C GLN A 163 29.56 -11.95 -21.89
#